data_AF-G4TDZ1-F1
#
_entry.id   AF-G4TDZ1-F1
#
_cell.length_a   1.000
_cell.length_b   1.000
_cell.length_c   1.000
_cell.angle_alpha   90.00
_cell.angle_beta   90.00
_cell.angle_gamma   90.00
#
_symmetry.space_group_name_H-M   'P 1'
#
loop_
_entity.id
_entity.type
_entity.pdbx_description
1 polymer ?
#
loop_
_entity_poly.entity_id
_entity_poly.type
_entity_poly.pdbx_seq_one_letter_code
_entity_poly.pdbx_strand_id
1 'polypeptide(L)'
;MGNKDYYKGNRQGSLPGGPITGPPGRYTRRGKYILDDRKVRVFVCPPPQVLNESKLRAFVTREAVLSEQQERKDLGAWKALKGKNYLRLLGPELREEAREHARQMPPIPEP
;
A
#
# COMPACT_ATOMS: atom_id res chain seq x y z
N MET A 1 15.83 -35.03 -13.75
CA MET A 1 14.42 -34.61 -13.92
C MET A 1 13.55 -35.47 -13.01
N GLY A 2 12.54 -34.88 -12.35
CA GLY A 2 11.76 -35.55 -11.31
C GLY A 2 10.80 -36.62 -11.86
N ASN A 3 10.50 -37.62 -11.04
CA ASN A 3 9.57 -38.71 -11.36
C ASN A 3 8.10 -38.24 -11.32
N LYS A 4 7.14 -39.13 -11.63
CA LYS A 4 5.69 -38.83 -11.70
C LYS A 4 5.11 -38.11 -10.48
N ASP A 5 5.66 -38.37 -9.29
CA ASP A 5 5.17 -37.81 -8.01
C ASP A 5 5.96 -36.57 -7.55
N TYR A 6 6.94 -36.13 -8.34
CA TYR A 6 7.76 -34.97 -7.96
C TYR A 6 7.03 -33.66 -8.25
N TYR A 7 6.61 -32.95 -7.19
CA TYR A 7 6.09 -31.59 -7.28
C TYR A 7 7.07 -30.57 -6.69
N LYS A 8 7.34 -29.52 -7.46
CA LYS A 8 8.09 -28.34 -7.00
C LYS A 8 7.28 -27.08 -7.32
N GLY A 9 6.99 -26.29 -6.29
CA GLY A 9 6.28 -25.01 -6.46
C GLY A 9 7.17 -23.89 -6.98
N ASN A 10 6.56 -22.90 -7.64
CA ASN A 10 7.24 -21.74 -8.25
C ASN A 10 7.07 -20.43 -7.45
N ARG A 11 6.84 -20.52 -6.13
CA ARG A 11 6.58 -19.36 -5.25
C ARG A 11 5.42 -18.46 -5.70
N GLN A 12 4.46 -19.01 -6.45
CA GLN A 12 3.25 -18.27 -6.83
C GLN A 12 2.42 -17.85 -5.61
N GLY A 13 2.55 -18.53 -4.47
CA GLY A 13 1.97 -18.14 -3.18
C GLY A 13 2.85 -17.19 -2.34
N SER A 14 3.89 -16.59 -2.91
CA SER A 14 4.73 -15.60 -2.23
C SER A 14 4.38 -14.19 -2.72
N LEU A 15 4.43 -13.19 -1.83
CA LEU A 15 4.32 -11.79 -2.23
C LEU A 15 5.64 -11.32 -2.89
N PRO A 16 5.58 -10.39 -3.86
CA PRO A 16 6.79 -9.73 -4.38
C PRO A 16 7.54 -9.04 -3.23
N GLY A 17 8.72 -9.56 -2.86
CA GLY A 17 9.52 -9.04 -1.74
C GLY A 17 8.91 -9.22 -0.35
N GLY A 18 7.85 -10.02 -0.20
CA GLY A 18 7.09 -10.15 1.04
C GLY A 18 6.93 -11.59 1.56
N PRO A 19 6.17 -11.78 2.65
CA PRO A 19 5.96 -13.08 3.26
C PRO A 19 5.21 -14.05 2.32
N ILE A 20 5.36 -15.34 2.60
CA ILE A 20 4.65 -16.40 1.90
C ILE A 20 3.19 -16.38 2.37
N THR A 21 2.28 -16.00 1.48
CA THR A 21 0.82 -15.94 1.74
C THR A 21 0.14 -17.27 1.45
N GLY A 22 0.83 -18.19 0.76
CA GLY A 22 0.30 -19.48 0.36
C GLY A 22 -0.60 -19.41 -0.86
N PRO A 23 -1.15 -20.54 -1.31
CA PRO A 23 -2.00 -20.59 -2.49
C PRO A 23 -3.42 -20.04 -2.17
N PRO A 24 -4.11 -19.40 -3.14
CA PRO A 24 -5.38 -18.69 -2.91
C PRO A 24 -6.59 -19.63 -2.85
N GLY A 25 -6.56 -20.60 -1.94
CA GLY A 25 -7.57 -21.65 -1.86
C GLY A 25 -7.08 -22.91 -1.16
N ARG A 26 -7.79 -24.02 -1.35
CA ARG A 26 -7.52 -25.29 -0.68
C ARG A 26 -7.76 -26.50 -1.57
N TYR A 27 -6.97 -27.56 -1.35
CA TYR A 27 -7.25 -28.88 -1.91
C TYR A 27 -8.39 -29.57 -1.14
N THR A 28 -9.18 -30.33 -1.88
CA THR A 28 -10.25 -31.18 -1.35
C THR A 28 -9.74 -32.60 -1.14
N ARG A 29 -10.45 -33.36 -0.30
CA ARG A 29 -10.17 -34.78 -0.06
C ARG A 29 -10.22 -35.65 -1.32
N ARG A 30 -10.90 -35.18 -2.38
CA ARG A 30 -11.02 -35.87 -3.68
C ARG A 30 -10.01 -35.40 -4.74
N GLY A 31 -8.95 -34.69 -4.32
CA GLY A 31 -7.88 -34.22 -5.22
C GLY A 31 -8.23 -33.01 -6.09
N LYS A 32 -9.43 -32.42 -5.93
CA LYS A 32 -9.79 -31.15 -6.59
C LYS A 32 -9.29 -29.95 -5.81
N TYR A 33 -9.06 -28.82 -6.47
CA TYR A 33 -8.71 -27.54 -5.83
C TYR A 33 -9.91 -26.58 -5.86
N ILE A 34 -10.18 -25.89 -4.75
CA ILE A 34 -11.23 -24.87 -4.64
C ILE A 34 -10.57 -23.52 -4.35
N LEU A 35 -10.91 -22.51 -5.15
CA LEU A 35 -10.42 -21.15 -5.00
C LEU A 35 -11.15 -20.43 -3.85
N ASP A 36 -10.42 -19.59 -3.11
CA ASP A 36 -10.98 -18.66 -2.13
C ASP A 36 -10.74 -17.23 -2.61
N ASP A 37 -11.78 -16.60 -3.17
CA ASP A 37 -11.70 -15.27 -3.79
C ASP A 37 -11.20 -14.19 -2.82
N ARG A 38 -11.37 -14.38 -1.50
CA ARG A 38 -10.87 -13.46 -0.48
C ARG A 38 -9.35 -13.45 -0.36
N LYS A 39 -8.69 -14.50 -0.84
CA LYS A 39 -7.23 -14.65 -0.84
C LYS A 39 -6.62 -14.42 -2.22
N VAL A 40 -7.46 -14.28 -3.25
CA VAL A 40 -7.01 -13.95 -4.60
C VAL A 40 -6.51 -12.51 -4.61
N ARG A 41 -5.34 -12.31 -5.21
CA ARG A 41 -4.75 -10.98 -5.35
C ARG A 41 -5.36 -10.27 -6.54
N VAL A 42 -5.77 -9.03 -6.34
CA VAL A 42 -6.28 -8.14 -7.39
C VAL A 42 -5.41 -6.90 -7.46
N PHE A 43 -5.12 -6.44 -8.68
CA PHE A 43 -4.43 -5.18 -8.91
C PHE A 43 -5.49 -4.12 -9.19
N VAL A 44 -5.66 -3.20 -8.23
CA VAL A 44 -6.64 -2.12 -8.36
C VAL A 44 -5.99 -0.99 -9.15
N CYS A 45 -6.51 -0.75 -10.35
CA CYS A 45 -6.10 0.36 -11.21
C CYS A 45 -7.10 1.52 -11.06
N PRO A 46 -6.63 2.78 -11.01
CA PRO A 46 -7.53 3.93 -11.12
C PRO A 46 -8.33 3.92 -12.43
N PRO A 47 -9.48 4.63 -12.51
CA PRO A 47 -10.22 4.77 -13.75
C PRO A 47 -9.34 5.31 -14.90
N PRO A 48 -9.47 4.80 -16.13
CA PRO A 48 -8.64 5.22 -17.26
C PRO A 48 -8.66 6.72 -17.52
N GLN A 49 -9.78 7.39 -17.27
CA GLN A 49 -9.95 8.84 -17.44
C GLN A 49 -8.97 9.61 -16.54
N VAL A 50 -8.86 9.21 -15.27
CA VAL A 50 -7.95 9.82 -14.30
C VAL A 50 -6.49 9.62 -14.73
N LEU A 51 -6.15 8.45 -15.28
CA LEU A 51 -4.80 8.17 -15.77
C LEU A 51 -4.46 9.02 -17.00
N ASN A 52 -5.42 9.21 -17.91
CA ASN A 52 -5.24 9.99 -19.13
C ASN A 52 -5.16 11.51 -18.86
N GLU A 53 -5.90 12.00 -17.87
CA GLU A 53 -5.89 13.40 -17.44
C GLU A 53 -4.68 13.75 -16.56
N SER A 54 -4.03 12.75 -15.97
CA SER A 54 -2.87 12.96 -15.11
C SER A 54 -1.70 13.57 -15.85
N LYS A 55 -1.16 14.66 -15.31
CA LYS A 55 0.09 15.30 -15.79
C LYS A 55 1.34 14.53 -15.34
N LEU A 56 1.21 13.55 -14.45
CA LEU A 56 2.33 12.80 -13.92
C LEU A 56 2.87 11.80 -14.96
N ARG A 57 4.20 11.78 -15.12
CA ARG A 57 4.91 10.88 -16.03
C ARG A 57 5.94 10.08 -15.24
N ALA A 58 6.34 8.93 -15.78
CA ALA A 58 7.39 8.09 -15.20
C ALA A 58 8.77 8.77 -15.16
N PHE A 59 8.95 9.83 -15.95
CA PHE A 59 10.20 10.59 -16.07
C PHE A 59 9.96 12.07 -15.79
N VAL A 60 10.99 12.75 -15.29
CA VAL A 60 11.00 14.18 -14.99
C VAL A 60 11.90 14.89 -16.01
N THR A 61 11.63 16.16 -16.29
CA THR A 61 12.53 16.99 -17.10
C THR A 61 13.85 17.23 -16.37
N ARG A 62 14.98 17.18 -17.08
CA ARG A 62 16.30 17.43 -16.49
C ARG A 62 16.47 18.85 -15.95
N GLU A 63 15.70 19.79 -16.51
CA GLU A 63 15.72 21.20 -16.17
C GLU A 63 14.78 21.57 -15.01
N ALA A 64 14.06 20.59 -14.45
CA ALA A 64 13.23 20.83 -13.27
C ALA A 64 14.12 21.09 -12.05
N VAL A 65 14.53 22.35 -11.87
CA VAL A 65 15.17 22.83 -10.65
C VAL A 65 14.07 23.14 -9.66
N LEU A 66 14.06 22.43 -8.53
CA LEU A 66 13.19 22.78 -7.42
C LEU A 66 13.64 24.14 -6.89
N SER A 67 12.70 25.06 -6.67
CA SER A 67 13.00 26.28 -5.93
C SER A 67 13.44 25.93 -4.50
N GLU A 68 14.26 26.77 -3.88
CA GLU A 68 14.72 26.56 -2.49
C GLU A 68 13.54 26.40 -1.50
N GLN A 69 12.39 27.02 -1.81
CA GLN A 69 11.15 26.87 -1.04
C GLN A 69 10.48 25.50 -1.25
N GLN A 70 10.56 24.92 -2.45
CA GLN A 70 10.09 23.56 -2.75
C GLN A 70 11.02 22.51 -2.15
N GLU A 71 12.34 22.68 -2.25
CA GLU A 71 13.32 21.79 -1.60
C GLU A 71 13.16 21.77 -0.08
N ARG A 72 12.94 22.93 0.55
CA ARG A 72 12.69 23.01 2.01
C ARG A 72 11.38 22.36 2.43
N LYS A 73 10.33 22.42 1.59
CA LYS A 73 9.06 21.70 1.82
C LYS A 73 9.24 20.18 1.74
N ASP A 74 10.07 19.71 0.81
CA ASP A 74 10.19 18.30 0.48
C ASP A 74 11.27 17.56 1.29
N LEU A 75 12.38 18.22 1.66
CA LEU A 75 13.58 17.54 2.20
C LEU A 75 14.04 18.03 3.59
N GLY A 76 13.62 19.20 4.05
CA GLY A 76 14.30 19.87 5.17
C GLY A 76 13.74 19.62 6.58
N ALA A 77 12.46 19.29 6.73
CA ALA A 77 11.79 19.30 8.04
C ALA A 77 10.91 18.07 8.34
N TRP A 78 10.81 17.12 7.42
CA TRP A 78 10.11 15.86 7.68
C TRP A 78 10.97 14.92 8.50
N LYS A 79 11.12 15.23 9.79
CA LYS A 79 11.32 14.21 10.82
C LYS A 79 10.05 13.33 10.84
N ALA A 80 10.06 12.39 9.90
CA ALA A 80 9.17 11.28 9.59
C ALA A 80 7.94 11.08 10.50
N LEU A 81 6.76 10.99 9.86
CA LEU A 81 5.57 10.29 10.34
C LEU A 81 5.10 10.61 11.78
N LYS A 82 5.25 11.85 12.26
CA LYS A 82 4.65 12.27 13.55
C LYS A 82 3.21 12.73 13.35
N GLY A 83 2.28 12.20 14.15
CA GLY A 83 0.85 12.59 14.08
C GLY A 83 0.60 14.10 14.18
N LYS A 84 1.42 14.81 14.97
CA LYS A 84 1.35 16.29 15.10
C LYS A 84 1.60 17.03 13.77
N ASN A 85 2.41 16.47 12.87
CA ASN A 85 2.72 17.09 11.59
C ASN A 85 1.55 16.95 10.62
N TYR A 86 0.85 15.81 10.62
CA TYR A 86 -0.37 15.61 9.83
C TYR A 86 -1.50 16.54 10.25
N LEU A 87 -1.71 16.72 11.56
CA LEU A 87 -2.72 17.66 12.07
C LEU A 87 -2.47 19.12 11.67
N ARG A 88 -1.23 19.49 11.32
CA ARG A 88 -0.88 20.83 10.82
C ARG A 88 -1.18 21.01 9.32
N LEU A 89 -1.29 19.92 8.56
CA LEU A 89 -1.66 19.93 7.14
C LEU A 89 -3.17 20.00 6.93
N LEU A 90 -3.95 19.59 7.94
CA LEU A 90 -5.41 19.67 7.90
C LEU A 90 -5.89 21.13 8.02
N GLY A 91 -6.96 21.45 7.29
CA GLY A 91 -7.72 22.67 7.51
C GLY A 91 -8.31 22.74 8.93
N PRO A 92 -8.72 23.92 9.42
CA PRO A 92 -9.19 24.10 10.80
C PRO A 92 -10.38 23.19 11.15
N GLU A 93 -11.33 23.00 10.23
CA GLU A 93 -12.52 22.16 10.42
C GLU A 93 -12.14 20.67 10.57
N LEU A 94 -11.42 20.11 9.60
CA LEU A 94 -10.93 18.72 9.62
C LEU A 94 -10.01 18.44 10.81
N ARG A 95 -9.32 19.46 11.31
CA ARG A 95 -8.45 19.35 12.47
C ARG A 95 -9.24 19.17 13.77
N GLU A 96 -10.38 19.84 13.90
CA GLU A 96 -11.26 19.65 15.06
C GLU A 96 -11.97 18.29 14.99
N GLU A 97 -12.47 17.88 13.82
CA GLU A 97 -13.03 16.54 13.63
C GLU A 97 -12.03 15.43 14.00
N ALA A 98 -10.78 15.56 13.56
CA ALA A 98 -9.72 14.61 13.90
C ALA A 98 -9.43 14.57 15.40
N ARG A 99 -9.55 15.71 16.11
CA ARG A 99 -9.38 15.78 17.56
C ARG A 99 -10.53 15.14 18.31
N GLU A 100 -11.76 15.34 17.85
CA GLU A 100 -12.96 14.73 18.43
C GLU A 100 -12.91 13.21 18.27
N HIS A 101 -12.58 12.72 17.07
CA HIS A 101 -12.44 11.30 16.81
C HIS A 101 -11.34 10.67 17.67
N ALA A 102 -10.19 11.33 17.84
CA ALA A 102 -9.11 10.85 18.70
C ALA A 102 -9.50 10.77 20.18
N ARG A 103 -10.40 11.64 20.66
CA ARG A 103 -10.94 11.57 22.03
C ARG A 103 -11.89 10.39 22.25
N GLN A 104 -12.57 9.95 21.19
CA GLN A 104 -13.50 8.82 21.21
C GLN A 104 -12.79 7.46 21.09
N MET A 105 -11.54 7.44 20.62
CA MET A 105 -10.77 6.21 20.49
C MET A 105 -10.37 5.66 21.86
N PRO A 106 -10.44 4.32 22.05
CA PRO A 106 -9.91 3.69 23.25
C PRO A 106 -8.39 3.92 23.37
N PRO A 107 -7.83 3.93 24.59
CA PRO A 107 -6.39 4.08 24.78
C PRO A 107 -5.63 2.97 24.03
N ILE A 108 -4.52 3.34 23.40
CA ILE A 108 -3.64 2.39 22.71
C ILE A 108 -3.12 1.40 23.77
N PRO A 109 -3.27 0.08 23.57
CA PRO A 109 -2.74 -0.91 24.51
C PRO A 109 -1.21 -0.74 24.61
N GLU A 110 -0.69 -0.81 25.84
CA GLU A 110 0.75 -0.77 26.08
C GLU A 110 1.44 -1.97 25.39
N PRO A 111 2.66 -1.77 24.87
CA PRO A 111 3.41 -2.79 24.12
C PRO A 111 3.73 -4.05 24.95
#